data_AF-A0A4Q6AE12-F1
#
_entry.id   AF-A0A4Q6AE12-F1
#
_cell.length_a   1.000
_cell.length_b   1.000
_cell.length_c   1.000
_cell.angle_alpha   90.00
_cell.angle_beta   90.00
_cell.angle_gamma   90.00
#
_symmetry.space_group_name_H-M   'P 1'
#
loop_
_entity.id
_entity.type
_entity.pdbx_description
1 polymer ?
#
loop_
_entity_poly.entity_id
_entity_poly.type
_entity_poly.pdbx_seq_one_letter_code
_entity_poly.pdbx_strand_id
1 'polypeptide(L)'
;MKMRYKNKLIGILILIIVLSLVQYALPAHSKVVTFYNHYIFHPVQSLRNIIFSIIPFSVGDILYLAGLAFLVILVVRWIWYLKSFGERKHELGTSMLRTVFVGGLVYFMFILGWGGNYYKPSLTSYWGLQPQNVKTDSSLAAYDAYLISKLNNYAPGYRSESFQ
;
A
#
# COMPACT_ATOMS: atom_id res chain seq x y z
N MET A 1 -27.10 -25.61 -3.45
CA MET A 1 -25.93 -25.21 -2.62
C MET A 1 -24.56 -25.36 -3.33
N LYS A 2 -24.31 -26.40 -4.15
CA LYS A 2 -23.03 -26.64 -4.87
C LYS A 2 -22.58 -25.51 -5.83
N MET A 3 -23.51 -24.83 -6.52
CA MET A 3 -23.19 -23.77 -7.50
C MET A 3 -22.54 -22.53 -6.85
N ARG A 4 -22.89 -22.20 -5.60
CA ARG A 4 -22.40 -20.99 -4.91
C ARG A 4 -20.95 -21.10 -4.42
N TYR A 5 -20.45 -22.33 -4.25
CA TYR A 5 -19.04 -22.59 -3.90
C TYR A 5 -18.15 -22.65 -5.13
N LYS A 6 -18.62 -23.24 -6.23
CA LYS A 6 -17.88 -23.29 -7.50
C LYS A 6 -17.52 -21.89 -8.01
N ASN A 7 -18.49 -20.97 -8.05
CA ASN A 7 -18.23 -19.60 -8.53
C ASN A 7 -17.22 -18.84 -7.64
N LYS A 8 -17.25 -19.08 -6.32
CA LYS A 8 -16.26 -18.50 -5.39
C LYS A 8 -14.87 -19.07 -5.62
N LEU A 9 -14.75 -20.37 -5.85
CA LEU A 9 -13.48 -21.01 -6.16
C LEU A 9 -12.91 -20.55 -7.49
N ILE A 10 -13.76 -20.37 -8.51
CA ILE A 10 -13.36 -19.78 -9.80
C ILE A 10 -12.84 -18.36 -9.59
N GLY A 11 -13.56 -17.53 -8.81
CA GLY A 11 -13.11 -16.18 -8.48
C GLY A 11 -11.76 -16.15 -7.77
N ILE A 12 -11.53 -17.04 -6.81
CA ILE A 12 -10.23 -17.19 -6.13
C ILE A 12 -9.14 -17.63 -7.11
N LEU A 13 -9.44 -18.59 -7.99
CA LEU A 13 -8.48 -19.07 -8.98
C LEU A 13 -8.08 -17.96 -9.96
N ILE A 14 -9.05 -17.21 -10.47
CA ILE A 14 -8.80 -16.04 -11.34
C ILE A 14 -7.93 -15.03 -10.60
N LEU A 15 -8.26 -14.72 -9.35
CA LEU A 15 -7.50 -13.78 -8.53
C LEU A 15 -6.05 -14.24 -8.32
N ILE A 16 -5.83 -15.53 -8.04
CA ILE A 16 -4.49 -16.11 -7.93
C ILE A 16 -3.73 -16.00 -9.25
N ILE A 17 -4.36 -16.34 -10.38
CA ILE A 17 -3.72 -16.25 -11.70
C ILE A 17 -3.33 -14.81 -12.01
N VAL A 18 -4.25 -13.85 -11.82
CA VAL A 18 -3.98 -12.43 -12.06
C VAL A 18 -2.86 -11.93 -11.16
N LEU A 19 -2.90 -12.24 -9.86
CA LEU A 19 -1.86 -11.82 -8.93
C LEU A 19 -0.50 -12.42 -9.29
N SER A 20 -0.44 -13.71 -9.64
CA SER A 20 0.79 -14.36 -10.07
C SER A 20 1.36 -13.74 -11.35
N LEU A 21 0.50 -13.45 -12.34
CA LEU A 21 0.93 -12.77 -13.57
C LEU A 21 1.50 -11.38 -13.29
N VAL A 22 0.82 -10.60 -12.45
CA VAL A 22 1.27 -9.25 -12.07
C VAL A 22 2.59 -9.32 -11.29
N GLN A 23 2.71 -10.26 -10.35
CA GLN A 23 3.92 -10.48 -9.55
C GLN A 23 5.10 -10.98 -10.38
N TYR A 24 4.84 -11.70 -11.47
CA TYR A 24 5.88 -12.10 -12.41
C TYR A 24 6.27 -10.96 -13.36
N ALA A 25 5.30 -10.21 -13.88
CA ALA A 25 5.54 -9.20 -14.91
C ALA A 25 6.18 -7.91 -14.39
N LEU A 26 5.78 -7.44 -13.20
CA LEU A 26 6.26 -6.17 -12.63
C LEU A 26 7.79 -6.19 -12.36
N PRO A 27 8.38 -7.20 -11.69
CA PRO A 27 9.82 -7.24 -11.47
C PRO A 27 10.62 -7.55 -12.73
N ALA A 28 10.06 -8.33 -13.67
CA ALA A 28 10.81 -8.81 -14.84
C ALA A 28 11.11 -7.70 -15.86
N HIS A 29 10.25 -6.68 -15.97
CA HIS A 29 10.30 -5.73 -17.07
C HIS A 29 10.04 -4.29 -16.61
N SER A 30 11.07 -3.44 -16.71
CA SER A 30 10.97 -1.99 -16.40
C SER A 30 9.87 -1.28 -17.20
N LYS A 31 9.63 -1.70 -18.45
CA LYS A 31 8.54 -1.18 -19.30
C LYS A 31 7.15 -1.45 -18.70
N VAL A 32 6.95 -2.59 -18.04
CA VAL A 32 5.67 -2.94 -17.40
C VAL A 32 5.45 -2.05 -16.18
N VAL A 33 6.50 -1.75 -15.41
CA VAL A 33 6.44 -0.79 -14.29
C VAL A 33 6.09 0.61 -14.78
N THR A 34 6.71 1.08 -15.87
CA THR A 34 6.39 2.39 -16.47
C THR A 34 4.95 2.43 -16.98
N PHE A 35 4.49 1.38 -17.65
CA PHE A 35 3.09 1.25 -18.11
C PHE A 35 2.11 1.29 -16.93
N TYR A 36 2.34 0.47 -15.91
CA TYR A 36 1.55 0.46 -14.68
C TYR A 36 1.51 1.85 -14.04
N ASN A 37 2.66 2.51 -13.92
CA ASN A 37 2.75 3.82 -13.29
C ASN A 37 1.92 4.86 -14.05
N HIS A 38 2.10 4.94 -15.37
CA HIS A 38 1.48 5.95 -16.22
C HIS A 38 -0.03 5.73 -16.42
N TYR A 39 -0.45 4.50 -16.72
CA TYR A 39 -1.83 4.22 -17.13
C TYR A 39 -2.72 3.66 -16.01
N ILE A 40 -2.14 3.18 -14.90
CA ILE A 40 -2.91 2.60 -13.80
C ILE A 40 -2.74 3.44 -12.54
N PHE A 41 -1.52 3.57 -12.03
CA PHE A 41 -1.26 4.23 -10.75
C PHE A 41 -1.66 5.71 -10.76
N HIS A 42 -1.16 6.50 -11.71
CA HIS A 42 -1.44 7.95 -11.75
C HIS A 42 -2.94 8.27 -11.89
N PRO A 43 -3.69 7.64 -12.81
CA PRO A 43 -5.14 7.85 -12.88
C PRO A 43 -5.87 7.45 -11.60
N VAL A 44 -5.57 6.27 -11.03
CA VAL A 44 -6.21 5.81 -9.80
C VAL A 44 -5.87 6.73 -8.62
N GLN A 45 -4.62 7.21 -8.53
CA GLN A 45 -4.21 8.17 -7.52
C GLN A 45 -4.95 9.50 -7.66
N SER A 46 -5.04 10.04 -8.87
CA SER A 46 -5.74 11.29 -9.15
C SER A 46 -7.22 11.18 -8.73
N LEU A 47 -7.89 10.09 -9.12
CA LEU A 47 -9.28 9.83 -8.72
C LEU A 47 -9.45 9.78 -7.20
N ARG A 48 -8.57 9.06 -6.49
CA ARG A 48 -8.60 9.01 -5.01
C ARG A 48 -8.39 10.39 -4.40
N ASN A 49 -7.44 11.17 -4.91
CA ASN A 49 -7.17 12.51 -4.41
C ASN A 49 -8.39 13.41 -4.58
N ILE A 50 -9.04 13.40 -5.74
CA ILE A 50 -10.26 14.18 -5.98
C ILE A 50 -11.36 13.78 -4.99
N ILE A 51 -11.65 12.48 -4.90
CA ILE A 51 -12.73 11.97 -4.04
C ILE A 51 -12.47 12.28 -2.56
N PHE A 52 -11.26 12.04 -2.07
CA PHE A 52 -10.94 12.18 -0.66
C PHE A 52 -10.57 13.61 -0.25
N SER A 53 -10.19 14.48 -1.19
CA SER A 53 -9.91 15.91 -0.90
C SER A 53 -11.13 16.68 -0.39
N ILE A 54 -12.34 16.19 -0.69
CA ILE A 54 -13.60 16.79 -0.24
C ILE A 54 -13.83 16.55 1.25
N ILE A 55 -13.22 15.50 1.82
CA ILE A 55 -13.49 15.05 3.18
C ILE A 55 -12.48 15.73 4.13
N PRO A 56 -12.92 16.47 5.16
CA PRO A 56 -12.03 17.26 6.03
C PRO A 56 -11.27 16.42 7.07
N PHE A 57 -11.24 15.09 6.92
CA PHE A 57 -10.56 14.16 7.82
C PHE A 57 -9.95 12.99 7.02
N SER A 58 -8.96 12.30 7.60
CA SER A 58 -8.28 11.17 6.97
C SER A 58 -9.21 9.96 6.81
N VAL A 59 -9.62 9.67 5.57
CA VAL A 59 -10.35 8.43 5.26
C VAL A 59 -9.49 7.19 5.52
N GLY A 60 -8.17 7.31 5.41
CA GLY A 60 -7.23 6.25 5.72
C GLY A 60 -7.34 5.78 7.18
N ASP A 61 -7.47 6.71 8.12
CA ASP A 61 -7.55 6.40 9.55
C ASP A 61 -8.80 5.58 9.87
N ILE A 62 -9.93 5.94 9.24
CA ILE A 62 -11.17 5.17 9.35
C ILE A 62 -10.99 3.76 8.76
N LEU A 63 -10.35 3.64 7.59
CA LEU A 63 -10.08 2.34 6.98
C LEU A 63 -9.16 1.48 7.86
N TYR A 64 -8.15 2.06 8.51
CA TYR A 64 -7.27 1.35 9.44
C TYR A 64 -8.03 0.87 10.68
N LEU A 65 -8.83 1.74 11.31
CA LEU A 65 -9.64 1.37 12.47
C LEU A 65 -10.68 0.30 12.12
N ALA A 66 -11.39 0.45 11.00
CA ALA A 66 -12.36 -0.53 10.52
C ALA A 66 -11.71 -1.87 10.17
N GLY A 67 -10.54 -1.84 9.52
CA GLY A 67 -9.75 -3.03 9.21
C GLY A 67 -9.29 -3.76 10.46
N LEU A 68 -8.78 -3.02 11.46
CA LEU A 68 -8.38 -3.58 12.75
C LEU A 68 -9.58 -4.23 13.47
N ALA A 69 -10.71 -3.53 13.58
CA ALA A 69 -11.93 -4.06 14.19
C ALA A 69 -12.42 -5.33 13.47
N PHE A 70 -12.40 -5.32 12.13
CA PHE A 70 -12.75 -6.50 11.32
C PHE A 70 -11.82 -7.70 11.62
N LEU A 71 -10.51 -7.47 11.70
CA LEU A 71 -9.54 -8.53 12.01
C LEU A 71 -9.77 -9.10 13.42
N VAL A 72 -10.01 -8.25 14.42
CA VAL A 72 -10.33 -8.69 15.79
C VAL A 72 -11.58 -9.56 15.81
N ILE A 73 -12.68 -9.10 15.19
CA ILE A 73 -13.93 -9.86 15.10
C ILE A 73 -13.71 -11.19 14.38
N LEU A 74 -12.94 -11.20 13.30
CA LEU A 74 -12.64 -12.39 12.52
C LEU A 74 -11.88 -13.43 13.37
N VAL A 75 -10.85 -13.00 14.10
CA VAL A 75 -10.05 -13.87 14.98
C VAL A 75 -10.92 -14.43 16.11
N VAL A 76 -11.69 -13.60 16.80
CA VAL A 76 -12.61 -14.05 17.87
C VAL A 76 -13.59 -15.08 17.32
N ARG A 77 -14.17 -14.83 16.14
CA ARG A 77 -15.08 -15.77 15.48
C ARG A 77 -14.41 -17.09 15.13
N TRP A 78 -13.17 -17.07 14.66
CA TRP A 78 -12.43 -18.30 14.36
C TRP A 78 -12.10 -19.09 15.60
N ILE A 79 -11.68 -18.44 16.69
CA ILE A 79 -11.47 -19.10 17.98
C ILE A 79 -12.74 -19.81 18.43
N TRP A 80 -13.90 -19.15 18.31
CA TRP A 80 -15.18 -19.77 18.64
C TRP A 80 -15.51 -20.97 17.75
N TYR A 81 -15.33 -20.86 16.44
CA TYR A 81 -15.52 -21.98 15.52
C TYR A 81 -14.58 -23.16 15.76
N LEU A 82 -13.34 -22.89 16.17
CA LEU A 82 -12.39 -23.93 16.56
C LEU A 82 -12.81 -24.63 17.85
N LYS A 83 -13.34 -23.89 18.84
CA LYS A 83 -13.85 -24.49 20.09
C LYS A 83 -15.05 -25.41 19.85
N SER A 84 -15.91 -25.08 18.90
CA SER A 84 -17.06 -25.90 18.51
C SER A 84 -16.84 -26.62 17.17
N PHE A 85 -15.63 -27.11 16.91
CA PHE A 85 -15.23 -27.59 15.57
C PHE A 85 -16.12 -28.71 15.01
N GLY A 86 -16.62 -29.62 15.86
CA GLY A 86 -17.49 -30.73 15.45
C GLY A 86 -18.76 -30.28 14.71
N GLU A 87 -19.37 -29.18 15.18
CA GLU A 87 -20.57 -28.58 14.57
C GLU A 87 -20.19 -27.47 13.56
N ARG A 88 -19.09 -26.78 13.88
CA ARG A 88 -18.48 -25.58 13.28
C ARG A 88 -17.80 -25.73 11.92
N LYS A 89 -17.38 -26.94 11.57
CA LYS A 89 -16.36 -27.16 10.52
C LYS A 89 -16.70 -26.50 9.17
N HIS A 90 -17.95 -26.59 8.75
CA HIS A 90 -18.38 -26.01 7.47
C HIS A 90 -18.39 -24.47 7.49
N GLU A 91 -18.79 -23.87 8.61
CA GLU A 91 -18.78 -22.41 8.81
C GLU A 91 -17.36 -21.87 8.83
N LEU A 92 -16.46 -22.57 9.54
CA LEU A 92 -15.03 -22.25 9.57
C LEU A 92 -14.42 -22.28 8.17
N GLY A 93 -14.59 -23.38 7.43
CA GLY A 93 -14.03 -23.51 6.08
C GLY A 93 -14.58 -22.45 5.12
N THR A 94 -15.88 -22.14 5.22
CA THR A 94 -16.50 -21.07 4.42
C THR A 94 -15.96 -19.68 4.79
N SER A 95 -15.76 -19.43 6.09
CA SER A 95 -15.17 -18.18 6.56
C SER A 95 -13.72 -18.04 6.09
N MET A 96 -12.91 -19.09 6.16
CA MET A 96 -11.51 -19.07 5.71
C MET A 96 -11.43 -18.78 4.21
N LEU A 97 -12.25 -19.46 3.41
CA LEU A 97 -12.27 -19.24 1.96
C LEU A 97 -12.68 -17.80 1.60
N ARG A 98 -13.65 -17.23 2.33
CA ARG A 98 -14.03 -15.82 2.17
C ARG A 98 -12.90 -14.88 2.57
N THR A 99 -12.19 -15.17 3.67
CA THR A 99 -11.05 -14.36 4.13
C THR A 99 -9.93 -14.37 3.09
N VAL A 100 -9.59 -15.53 2.51
CA VAL A 100 -8.58 -15.63 1.45
C VAL A 100 -8.98 -14.79 0.23
N PHE A 101 -10.24 -14.88 -0.20
CA PHE A 101 -10.73 -14.08 -1.33
C PHE A 101 -10.65 -12.57 -1.05
N VAL A 102 -11.14 -12.13 0.12
CA VAL A 102 -11.09 -10.71 0.52
C VAL A 102 -9.64 -10.24 0.68
N GLY A 103 -8.78 -11.04 1.30
CA GLY A 103 -7.35 -10.73 1.46
C GLY A 103 -6.64 -10.60 0.11
N GLY A 104 -6.94 -11.50 -0.84
CA GLY A 104 -6.43 -11.39 -2.20
C GLY A 104 -6.93 -10.13 -2.92
N LEU A 105 -8.19 -9.73 -2.72
CA LEU A 105 -8.73 -8.50 -3.31
C LEU A 105 -8.06 -7.26 -2.71
N VAL A 106 -7.87 -7.22 -1.38
CA VAL A 106 -7.13 -6.16 -0.69
C VAL A 106 -5.70 -6.09 -1.23
N TYR A 107 -5.03 -7.24 -1.39
CA TYR A 107 -3.69 -7.29 -1.96
C TYR A 107 -3.64 -6.83 -3.42
N PHE A 108 -4.63 -7.19 -4.22
CA PHE A 108 -4.77 -6.69 -5.58
C PHE A 108 -4.96 -5.17 -5.62
N MET A 109 -5.82 -4.62 -4.75
CA MET A 109 -5.99 -3.17 -4.59
C MET A 109 -4.71 -2.49 -4.10
N PHE A 110 -3.94 -3.15 -3.23
CA PHE A 110 -2.62 -2.68 -2.83
C PHE A 110 -1.70 -2.57 -4.03
N ILE A 111 -1.58 -3.63 -4.86
CA ILE A 111 -0.72 -3.61 -6.06
C ILE A 111 -1.19 -2.55 -7.05
N LEU A 112 -2.48 -2.48 -7.37
CA LEU A 112 -3.04 -1.41 -8.21
C LEU A 112 -2.77 -0.04 -7.62
N GLY A 113 -2.88 0.06 -6.31
CA GLY A 113 -2.97 1.32 -5.60
C GLY A 113 -1.63 2.01 -5.42
N TRP A 114 -0.60 1.28 -4.99
CA TRP A 114 0.78 1.77 -4.88
C TRP A 114 1.84 0.65 -4.87
N GLY A 115 1.44 -0.61 -4.65
CA GLY A 115 2.34 -1.75 -4.53
C GLY A 115 3.20 -1.98 -5.77
N GLY A 116 2.68 -1.71 -6.96
CA GLY A 116 3.47 -1.79 -8.20
C GLY A 116 4.63 -0.79 -8.27
N ASN A 117 4.59 0.30 -7.50
CA ASN A 117 5.68 1.29 -7.47
C ASN A 117 6.94 0.78 -6.76
N TYR A 118 6.85 -0.26 -5.92
CA TYR A 118 8.03 -0.84 -5.26
C TYR A 118 8.96 -1.58 -6.22
N TYR A 119 8.50 -1.89 -7.43
CA TYR A 119 9.33 -2.50 -8.48
C TYR A 119 10.07 -1.46 -9.33
N LYS A 120 9.94 -0.16 -9.02
CA LYS A 120 10.72 0.88 -9.69
C LYS A 120 12.22 0.71 -9.36
N PRO A 121 13.11 1.04 -10.32
CA PRO A 121 14.54 1.14 -10.01
C PRO A 121 14.78 2.04 -8.81
N SER A 122 15.84 1.76 -8.04
CA SER A 122 16.24 2.66 -6.96
C SER A 122 16.51 4.05 -7.50
N LEU A 123 16.27 5.07 -6.68
CA LEU A 123 16.50 6.46 -7.08
C LEU A 123 17.96 6.68 -7.53
N THR A 124 18.91 6.06 -6.82
CA THR A 124 20.32 6.05 -7.16
C THR A 124 20.58 5.52 -8.57
N SER A 125 19.98 4.38 -8.92
CA SER A 125 20.11 3.79 -10.25
C SER A 125 19.43 4.65 -11.32
N TYR A 126 18.23 5.17 -11.02
CA TYR A 126 17.43 5.96 -11.95
C TYR A 126 18.08 7.31 -12.30
N TRP A 127 18.72 7.96 -11.32
CA TRP A 127 19.41 9.24 -11.48
C TRP A 127 20.90 9.09 -11.79
N GLY A 128 21.41 7.86 -11.94
CA GLY A 128 22.83 7.62 -12.19
C GLY A 128 23.75 8.14 -11.07
N LEU A 129 23.24 8.21 -9.84
CA LEU A 129 24.02 8.67 -8.70
C LEU A 129 25.04 7.59 -8.30
N GLN A 130 26.25 8.01 -7.97
CA GLN A 130 27.20 7.10 -7.40
C GLN A 130 26.78 6.75 -5.96
N PRO A 131 26.95 5.48 -5.51
CA PRO A 131 26.74 5.12 -4.13
C PRO A 131 27.72 5.89 -3.23
N GLN A 132 27.26 7.03 -2.69
CA GLN A 132 28.04 7.79 -1.72
C GLN A 132 27.84 7.22 -0.33
N ASN A 133 28.88 7.29 0.50
CA ASN A 133 28.80 6.92 1.89
C ASN A 133 28.01 8.00 2.64
N VAL A 134 26.68 7.85 2.66
CA VAL A 134 25.73 8.80 3.26
C VAL A 134 26.05 9.10 4.73
N LYS A 135 26.75 8.18 5.42
CA LYS A 135 27.18 8.36 6.82
C LYS A 135 28.25 9.42 7.02
N THR A 136 29.02 9.76 5.99
CA THR A 136 30.14 10.72 6.07
C THR A 136 29.90 11.95 5.20
N ASP A 137 28.77 11.99 4.49
CA ASP A 137 28.46 13.07 3.57
C ASP A 137 27.86 14.28 4.31
N SER A 138 28.64 15.34 4.45
CA SER A 138 28.21 16.61 5.03
C SER A 138 27.57 17.56 4.02
N SER A 139 27.41 17.16 2.75
CA SER A 139 26.88 18.04 1.69
C SER A 139 25.44 18.49 1.98
N LEU A 140 24.61 17.60 2.53
CA LEU A 140 23.25 17.94 2.92
C LEU A 140 23.21 18.97 4.05
N ALA A 141 24.03 18.80 5.09
CA ALA A 141 24.12 19.74 6.20
C ALA A 141 24.67 21.11 5.73
N ALA A 142 25.66 21.11 4.83
CA ALA A 142 26.19 22.33 4.24
C ALA A 142 25.15 23.04 3.36
N TYR A 143 24.37 22.29 2.59
CA TYR A 143 23.30 22.84 1.76
C TYR A 143 22.14 23.40 2.61
N ASP A 144 21.78 22.71 3.69
CA ASP A 144 20.77 23.20 4.64
C ASP A 144 21.22 24.50 5.31
N ALA A 145 22.46 24.56 5.79
CA ALA A 145 23.04 25.80 6.32
C ALA A 145 23.06 26.94 5.29
N TYR A 146 23.33 26.63 4.02
CA TYR A 146 23.25 27.60 2.93
C TYR A 146 21.81 28.10 2.71
N LEU A 147 20.81 27.21 2.70
CA LEU A 147 19.40 27.60 2.57
C LEU A 147 18.93 28.45 3.74
N ILE A 148 19.28 28.07 4.97
CA ILE A 148 19.00 28.86 6.19
C ILE A 148 19.61 30.25 6.06
N SER A 149 20.87 30.35 5.64
CA SER A 149 21.54 31.63 5.40
C SER A 149 20.79 32.48 4.36
N LYS A 150 20.40 31.89 3.22
CA LYS A 150 19.61 32.59 2.21
C LYS A 150 18.26 33.05 2.75
N LEU A 151 17.56 32.19 3.50
CA LEU A 151 16.27 32.52 4.09
C LEU A 151 16.39 33.69 5.07
N ASN A 152 17.38 33.67 5.96
CA ASN A 152 17.66 34.74 6.92
C ASN A 152 17.99 36.06 6.22
N ASN A 153 18.73 36.02 5.11
CA ASN A 153 19.02 37.21 4.31
C ASN A 153 17.76 37.79 3.65
N TYR A 154 16.85 36.95 3.14
CA TYR A 154 15.65 37.41 2.46
C TYR A 154 14.47 37.72 3.40
N ALA A 155 14.49 37.21 4.63
CA ALA A 155 13.45 37.42 5.64
C ALA A 155 14.03 38.02 6.93
N PRO A 156 14.57 39.26 6.91
CA PRO A 156 15.25 39.86 8.07
C PRO A 156 14.32 40.09 9.28
N GLY A 157 12.99 40.08 9.08
CA GLY A 157 11.99 40.17 10.14
C GLY A 157 11.58 38.82 10.75
N TYR A 158 12.02 37.69 10.19
CA TYR A 158 11.73 36.37 10.74
C TYR A 158 12.61 36.12 11.97
N ARG A 159 11.98 35.94 13.13
CA ARG A 159 12.66 35.50 14.35
C ARG A 159 12.37 34.02 14.52
N SER A 160 13.42 33.21 14.63
CA SER A 160 13.26 31.81 14.99
C SER A 160 12.68 31.72 16.41
N GLU A 161 11.47 31.20 16.53
CA GLU A 161 11.00 30.67 17.81
C GLU A 161 11.94 29.53 18.22
N SER A 162 12.50 29.59 19.42
CA SER A 162 13.31 28.49 19.93
C SER A 162 12.40 27.28 20.13
N PHE A 163 12.73 26.13 19.54
CA PHE A 163 12.11 24.87 19.95
C PHE A 163 12.45 24.63 21.43
N GLN A 164 11.44 24.71 22.30
CA GLN A 164 11.52 24.26 23.68
C GLN A 164 11.43 22.73 23.75
#